data_AF-A0A0G4NLA4-F1
#
_entry.id   AF-A0A0G4NLA4-F1
#
_cell.length_a   1.000
_cell.length_b   1.000
_cell.length_c   1.000
_cell.angle_alpha   90.00
_cell.angle_beta   90.00
_cell.angle_gamma   90.00
#
_symmetry.space_group_name_H-M   'P 1'
#
loop_
_entity.id
_entity.type
_entity.pdbx_description
1 polymer ?
#
loop_
_entity_poly.entity_id
_entity_poly.type
_entity_poly.pdbx_seq_one_letter_code
_entity_poly.pdbx_strand_id
1 'polypeptide(L)'
;MFYIRTGDKLQRTASWIQALPGGLKYLQEVVLEDKLGICASLEAQMQELVDSFFDEWAEALATPSIINKFKQFANTDESVENVEIEAE
;
A
#
# COMPACT_ATOMS: atom_id res chain seq x y z
N MET A 1 -9.44 3.04 6.52
CA MET A 1 -9.46 2.41 7.87
C MET A 1 -10.66 1.49 8.13
N PHE A 2 -11.92 1.88 7.86
CA PHE A 2 -13.09 1.04 8.21
C PHE A 2 -13.08 -0.35 7.56
N TYR A 3 -12.78 -0.42 6.26
CA TYR A 3 -12.58 -1.69 5.54
C TYR A 3 -11.46 -2.55 6.17
N ILE A 4 -10.30 -1.92 6.45
CA ILE A 4 -9.14 -2.60 7.04
C ILE A 4 -9.48 -3.26 8.39
N ARG A 5 -10.35 -2.62 9.21
CA ARG A 5 -10.76 -3.15 10.51
C ARG A 5 -11.83 -4.24 10.45
N THR A 6 -12.68 -4.23 9.42
CA THR A 6 -13.92 -5.02 9.40
C THR A 6 -13.97 -6.07 8.29
N GLY A 7 -13.07 -5.96 7.30
CA GLY A 7 -12.90 -6.96 6.26
C GLY A 7 -12.21 -8.21 6.79
N ASP A 8 -12.62 -9.37 6.30
CA ASP A 8 -11.96 -10.63 6.58
C ASP A 8 -10.66 -10.78 5.76
N LYS A 9 -9.83 -11.75 6.12
CA LYS A 9 -8.55 -12.03 5.46
C LYS A 9 -8.77 -12.34 3.98
N LEU A 10 -8.04 -11.62 3.11
CA LEU A 10 -8.12 -11.75 1.65
C LEU A 10 -9.53 -11.55 1.08
N GLN A 11 -10.43 -10.93 1.84
CA GLN A 11 -11.75 -10.60 1.34
C GLN A 11 -11.63 -9.53 0.25
N ARG A 12 -12.49 -9.61 -0.77
CA ARG A 12 -12.62 -8.54 -1.77
C ARG A 12 -13.62 -7.50 -1.26
N THR A 13 -13.37 -6.23 -1.55
CA THR A 13 -14.23 -5.10 -1.16
C THR A 13 -15.69 -5.28 -1.61
N ALA A 14 -15.92 -5.82 -2.81
CA ALA A 14 -17.27 -6.08 -3.31
C ALA A 14 -18.06 -7.06 -2.42
N SER A 15 -17.45 -8.20 -2.07
CA SER A 15 -18.06 -9.21 -1.19
C SER A 15 -18.22 -8.71 0.24
N TRP A 16 -17.29 -7.88 0.72
CA TRP A 16 -17.40 -7.21 2.03
C TRP A 16 -18.61 -6.26 2.07
N ILE A 17 -18.80 -5.40 1.05
CA ILE A 17 -19.96 -4.50 0.99
C ILE A 17 -21.27 -5.29 1.01
N GLN A 18 -21.35 -6.40 0.28
CA GLN A 18 -22.54 -7.25 0.23
C GLN A 18 -22.87 -7.89 1.59
N ALA A 19 -21.86 -8.14 2.42
CA ALA A 19 -22.04 -8.70 3.76
C ALA A 19 -22.50 -7.65 4.80
N LEU A 20 -22.38 -6.36 4.51
CA LEU A 20 -22.84 -5.30 5.42
C LEU A 20 -24.39 -5.26 5.47
N PRO A 21 -25.00 -5.06 6.64
CA PRO A 21 -26.46 -4.90 6.75
C PRO A 21 -26.92 -3.69 5.94
N GLY A 22 -27.70 -3.89 4.87
CA GLY A 22 -28.12 -2.78 3.99
C GLY A 22 -27.05 -2.33 2.97
N GLY A 23 -25.94 -3.06 2.87
CA GLY A 23 -24.92 -2.90 1.84
C GLY A 23 -24.32 -1.50 1.77
N LEU A 24 -24.27 -0.94 0.56
CA LEU A 24 -23.69 0.38 0.31
C LEU A 24 -24.38 1.50 1.11
N LYS A 25 -25.69 1.41 1.33
CA LYS A 25 -26.44 2.43 2.06
C LYS A 25 -25.94 2.54 3.50
N TYR A 26 -25.74 1.41 4.17
CA TYR A 26 -25.19 1.41 5.52
C TYR A 26 -23.76 1.94 5.55
N LEU A 27 -22.93 1.58 4.56
CA LEU A 27 -21.58 2.13 4.46
C LEU A 27 -21.59 3.66 4.34
N GLN A 28 -22.50 4.21 3.54
CA GLN A 28 -22.69 5.66 3.42
C GLN A 28 -23.10 6.28 4.75
N GLU A 29 -24.07 5.71 5.48
CA GLU A 29 -24.47 6.21 6.79
C GLU A 29 -23.31 6.19 7.80
N VAL A 30 -22.48 5.13 7.80
CA VAL A 30 -21.32 5.03 8.69
C VAL A 30 -20.27 6.10 8.37
N VAL A 31 -19.95 6.31 7.09
CA VAL A 31 -18.82 7.17 6.69
C VAL A 31 -19.24 8.64 6.53
N LEU A 32 -20.40 8.90 5.94
CA LEU A 32 -20.86 10.26 5.62
C LEU A 32 -21.65 10.89 6.78
N GLU A 33 -22.40 10.09 7.54
CA GLU A 33 -23.23 10.59 8.64
C GLU A 33 -22.61 10.31 10.03
N ASP A 34 -21.39 9.74 10.06
CA ASP A 34 -20.70 9.28 11.27
C ASP A 34 -21.63 8.49 12.21
N LYS A 35 -22.47 7.62 11.64
CA LYS A 35 -23.53 6.89 12.37
C LYS A 35 -23.02 6.10 13.57
N LEU A 36 -21.73 5.73 13.60
CA LEU A 36 -21.11 4.97 14.68
C LEU A 36 -20.23 5.84 15.61
N GLY A 37 -20.02 7.12 15.32
CA GLY A 37 -19.14 8.01 16.10
C GLY A 37 -17.66 7.62 16.05
N ILE A 38 -17.21 7.02 14.95
CA ILE A 38 -15.86 6.45 14.82
C ILE A 38 -14.98 7.21 13.82
N CYS A 39 -15.52 8.16 13.06
CA CYS A 39 -14.75 8.84 12.00
C CYS A 39 -13.48 9.51 12.52
N ALA A 40 -13.53 10.18 13.67
CA ALA A 40 -12.34 10.78 14.29
C ALA A 40 -11.24 9.75 14.62
N SER A 41 -11.64 8.57 15.11
CA SER A 41 -10.69 7.47 15.38
C SER A 41 -10.13 6.86 14.09
N LEU A 42 -10.95 6.77 13.04
CA LEU A 42 -10.50 6.29 11.73
C LEU A 42 -9.49 7.25 11.11
N GLU A 43 -9.69 8.56 11.26
CA GLU A 43 -8.78 9.59 10.77
C GLU A 43 -7.45 9.58 11.52
N ALA A 44 -7.49 9.48 12.86
CA ALA A 44 -6.29 9.37 13.67
C ALA A 44 -5.41 8.17 13.25
N GLN A 45 -6.02 7.02 12.97
CA GLN A 45 -5.27 5.86 12.48
C GLN A 45 -4.74 6.02 11.06
N MET A 46 -5.45 6.76 10.20
CA MET A 46 -4.91 7.10 8.88
C MET A 46 -3.66 7.97 9.04
N GLN A 47 -3.71 8.96 9.96
CA GLN A 47 -2.59 9.83 10.24
C GLN A 47 -1.38 9.05 10.77
N GLU A 48 -1.57 8.09 11.68
CA GLU A 48 -0.49 7.21 12.15
C GLU A 48 0.19 6.45 11.00
N LEU A 49 -0.57 5.95 10.02
CA LEU A 49 -0.02 5.27 8.84
C LEU A 49 0.77 6.22 7.94
N VAL A 50 0.28 7.45 7.77
CA VAL A 50 0.97 8.49 7.00
C VAL A 50 2.26 8.91 7.70
N ASP A 51 2.21 9.13 9.01
CA ASP A 51 3.36 9.58 9.81
C ASP A 51 4.45 8.50 9.90
N SER A 52 4.05 7.23 9.87
CA SER A 52 4.96 6.08 9.89
C SER A 52 5.42 5.62 8.51
N PHE A 53 4.88 6.20 7.43
CA PHE A 53 5.28 5.84 6.09
C PHE A 53 6.76 6.14 5.86
N PHE A 54 7.46 5.16 5.30
CA PHE A 54 8.86 5.26 4.97
C PHE A 54 9.09 4.72 3.56
N ASP A 55 9.76 5.53 2.71
CA ASP A 55 10.13 5.12 1.36
C ASP A 55 11.60 4.66 1.34
N GLU A 56 11.76 3.34 1.36
CA GLU A 56 13.07 2.67 1.37
C GLU A 56 13.84 2.94 0.07
N TRP A 57 13.16 3.22 -1.05
CA TRP A 57 13.81 3.56 -2.31
C TRP A 57 14.33 4.99 -2.31
N ALA A 58 13.59 5.92 -1.74
CA ALA A 58 14.08 7.28 -1.53
C ALA A 58 15.33 7.29 -0.64
N GLU A 59 15.34 6.51 0.45
CA GLU A 59 16.52 6.34 1.31
C GLU A 59 17.68 5.68 0.55
N ALA A 60 17.40 4.63 -0.22
CA ALA A 60 18.39 3.95 -1.03
C ALA A 60 19.09 4.94 -1.96
N LEU A 61 18.33 5.78 -2.69
CA LEU A 61 18.87 6.80 -3.58
C LEU A 61 19.66 7.90 -2.86
N ALA A 62 19.28 8.25 -1.63
CA ALA A 62 20.02 9.23 -0.81
C ALA A 62 21.32 8.66 -0.23
N THR A 63 21.48 7.34 -0.22
CA THR A 63 22.58 6.64 0.47
C THR A 63 23.51 5.96 -0.54
N PRO A 64 24.70 6.54 -0.83
CA PRO A 64 25.62 6.00 -1.82
C PRO A 64 26.06 4.54 -1.57
N SER A 65 26.18 4.15 -0.30
CA SER A 65 26.53 2.78 0.08
C SER A 65 25.42 1.77 -0.23
N ILE A 66 24.15 2.19 -0.26
CA ILE A 66 23.01 1.36 -0.64
C ILE A 66 22.91 1.29 -2.16
N ILE A 67 23.01 2.42 -2.89
CA ILE A 67 23.05 2.43 -4.36
C ILE A 67 24.11 1.47 -4.91
N ASN A 68 25.30 1.48 -4.32
CA ASN A 68 26.40 0.62 -4.77
C ASN A 68 26.10 -0.88 -4.68
N LYS A 69 25.09 -1.31 -3.89
CA LYS A 69 24.64 -2.71 -3.83
C LYS A 69 23.81 -3.12 -5.04
N PHE A 70 23.27 -2.16 -5.80
CA PHE A 70 22.43 -2.42 -6.98
C PHE A 70 23.24 -2.46 -8.29
N LYS A 71 24.58 -2.58 -8.23
CA LYS A 71 25.42 -2.85 -9.41
C LYS A 71 25.11 -4.24 -9.97
N GLN A 72 25.16 -4.38 -11.30
CA GLN A 72 24.95 -5.66 -11.98
C GLN A 72 25.97 -6.73 -11.55
N PHE A 73 27.24 -6.33 -11.41
CA PHE A 73 28.31 -7.19 -10.94
C PHE A 73 29.09 -6.51 -9.81
N ALA A 74 29.53 -7.31 -8.83
CA ALA A 74 30.31 -6.80 -7.69
C ALA A 74 31.82 -6.76 -7.97
N ASN A 75 32.28 -7.47 -8.99
CA ASN A 75 33.70 -7.74 -9.29
C ASN A 75 34.21 -7.07 -10.57
N THR A 76 33.33 -6.42 -11.35
CA THR A 76 33.68 -5.70 -12.57
C THR A 76 32.76 -4.49 -12.74
N ASP A 77 33.26 -3.44 -13.39
CA ASP A 77 32.47 -2.27 -13.79
C ASP A 77 31.88 -2.44 -15.21
N GLU A 78 32.15 -3.56 -15.89
CA GLU A 78 31.50 -3.92 -17.15
C GLU A 78 30.01 -4.22 -16.92
N SER A 79 29.15 -3.70 -17.79
CA SER A 79 27.71 -4.00 -17.80
C SER A 79 27.34 -4.83 -19.02
N VAL A 80 26.43 -5.78 -18.85
CA VAL A 80 25.85 -6.57 -19.95
C VAL A 80 24.44 -6.08 -20.22
N GLU A 81 24.08 -5.90 -21.49
CA GLU A 81 22.71 -5.58 -21.87
C GLU A 81 21.77 -6.73 -21.49
N ASN A 82 20.73 -6.44 -20.73
CA ASN A 82 19.80 -7.46 -20.20
C ASN A 82 18.70 -7.87 -21.19
N VAL A 83 18.86 -7.54 -22.47
CA VAL A 83 17.83 -7.77 -23.51
C VAL A 83 18.37 -8.76 -24.54
N GLU A 84 17.92 -9.99 -24.45
CA GLU A 84 17.99 -10.92 -25.57
C GLU A 84 16.81 -10.63 -26.50
N ILE A 85 17.11 -10.05 -27.67
CA ILE A 85 16.13 -9.96 -28.76
C ILE A 85 16.13 -11.33 -29.43
N GLU A 86 15.11 -12.14 -29.19
CA GLU A 86 14.86 -13.34 -30.00
C GLU A 86 14.57 -12.88 -31.44
N ALA A 87 15.52 -13.14 -32.35
CA ALA A 87 15.31 -12.98 -33.78
C ALA A 87 14.65 -14.27 -34.32
N GLU A 88 13.51 -14.13 -34.99
CA GLU A 88 12.83 -15.21 -35.74
C GLU A 88 13.70 -15.82 -36.84
#